data_AF-A0A847Y868-F1
#
_entry.id   AF-A0A847Y868-F1
#
_cell.length_a   1.000
_cell.length_b   1.000
_cell.length_c   1.000
_cell.angle_alpha   90.00
_cell.angle_beta   90.00
_cell.angle_gamma   90.00
#
_symmetry.space_group_name_H-M   'P 1'
#
loop_
_entity.id
_entity.type
_entity.pdbx_description
1 polymer ?
#
loop_
_entity_poly.entity_id
_entity_poly.type
_entity_poly.pdbx_seq_one_letter_code
_entity_poly.pdbx_strand_id
1 'polypeptide(L)'
;ASFAVGMGPVVWVVLAEIFPTRTRGLAMGIATVALWLADFLITQTAPMMYAAWGPAFAFWSYAVMCVVCLAFVSAFLPETKGKTLEEIERMFLHREE
;
A
#
# COMPACT_ATOMS: atom_id res chain seq x y z
N ALA A 1 -11.52 -11.33 6.13
CA ALA A 1 -10.70 -12.53 5.89
C ALA A 1 -9.58 -12.25 4.88
N SER A 2 -9.89 -11.80 3.67
CA SER A 2 -8.90 -11.64 2.59
C SER A 2 -7.79 -10.60 2.85
N PHE A 3 -8.06 -9.54 3.61
CA PHE A 3 -7.06 -8.51 3.95
C PHE A 3 -5.85 -9.10 4.71
N ALA A 4 -6.10 -9.98 5.69
CA ALA A 4 -5.05 -10.55 6.53
C ALA A 4 -4.15 -11.54 5.79
N VAL A 5 -4.60 -12.09 4.66
CA VAL A 5 -3.82 -13.03 3.83
C VAL A 5 -2.94 -12.28 2.83
N GLY A 6 -3.36 -11.09 2.38
CA GLY A 6 -2.64 -10.28 1.41
C GLY A 6 -2.13 -8.97 2.02
N MET A 7 -2.92 -7.91 1.86
CA MET A 7 -2.53 -6.52 2.15
C MET A 7 -1.97 -6.30 3.57
N GLY A 8 -2.40 -7.05 4.57
CA GLY A 8 -1.89 -6.95 5.94
C GLY A 8 -0.38 -7.20 6.03
N PRO A 9 0.10 -8.44 5.85
CA PRO A 9 1.52 -8.76 5.94
C PRO A 9 2.31 -8.42 4.66
N VAL A 10 1.72 -8.59 3.47
CA VAL A 10 2.46 -8.50 2.20
C VAL A 10 2.97 -7.09 1.92
N VAL A 11 2.19 -6.05 2.26
CA VAL A 11 2.62 -4.66 2.07
C VAL A 11 3.92 -4.36 2.81
N TRP A 12 4.05 -4.85 4.05
CA TRP A 12 5.25 -4.61 4.85
C TRP A 12 6.46 -5.39 4.34
N VAL A 13 6.25 -6.61 3.83
CA VAL A 13 7.31 -7.42 3.21
C VAL A 13 7.83 -6.71 1.97
N VAL A 14 6.94 -6.33 1.06
CA VAL A 14 7.28 -5.64 -0.18
C VAL A 14 8.00 -4.32 0.08
N LEU A 15 7.53 -3.50 1.03
CA LEU A 15 8.21 -2.25 1.39
C LEU A 15 9.64 -2.50 1.90
N ALA A 16 9.86 -3.57 2.67
CA ALA A 16 11.19 -3.93 3.14
C ALA A 16 12.12 -4.41 2.01
N GLU A 17 11.57 -5.06 0.98
CA GLU A 17 12.31 -5.58 -0.17
C GLU A 17 12.65 -4.49 -1.20
N ILE A 18 11.77 -3.53 -1.42
CA ILE A 18 11.95 -2.49 -2.45
C ILE A 18 12.91 -1.39 -1.99
N PHE A 19 12.93 -1.05 -0.71
CA PHE A 19 13.78 0.03 -0.23
C PHE A 19 15.24 -0.42 -0.01
N PRO A 20 16.23 0.34 -0.54
CA PRO A 20 17.64 0.07 -0.33
C PRO A 20 17.98 0.00 1.16
N THR A 21 18.87 -0.93 1.53
CA THR A 21 19.21 -1.20 2.93
C THR A 21 19.67 0.05 3.70
N ARG A 22 20.34 0.99 3.03
CA ARG A 22 20.84 2.24 3.63
C ARG A 22 19.73 3.20 4.04
N THR A 23 18.63 3.27 3.29
CA THR A 23 17.54 4.25 3.49
C THR A 23 16.23 3.62 3.97
N ARG A 24 16.17 2.28 4.05
CA ARG A 24 14.99 1.50 4.45
C ARG A 24 14.32 2.02 5.72
N GLY A 25 15.09 2.30 6.77
CA GLY A 25 14.53 2.79 8.04
C GLY A 25 13.74 4.08 7.89
N LEU A 26 14.29 5.07 7.17
CA LEU A 26 13.61 6.34 6.91
C LEU A 26 12.39 6.15 6.00
N ALA A 27 12.55 5.38 4.92
CA ALA A 27 11.49 5.13 3.95
C ALA A 27 10.30 4.40 4.59
N MET A 28 10.56 3.39 5.43
CA MET A 28 9.52 2.71 6.21
C MET A 28 8.84 3.64 7.22
N GLY A 29 9.58 4.55 7.84
CA GLY A 29 9.02 5.57 8.73
C GLY A 29 8.03 6.49 7.99
N ILE A 30 8.41 6.99 6.81
CA ILE A 30 7.54 7.83 5.97
C ILE A 30 6.29 7.06 5.54
N ALA A 31 6.45 5.81 5.07
CA ALA A 31 5.33 4.96 4.69
C ALA A 31 4.36 4.72 5.86
N THR A 32 4.90 4.52 7.06
CA THR A 32 4.11 4.33 8.29
C THR A 32 3.33 5.61 8.64
N VAL A 33 3.96 6.78 8.59
CA VAL A 33 3.27 8.06 8.83
C VAL A 33 2.16 8.27 7.80
N ALA A 34 2.41 8.01 6.52
CA ALA A 34 1.40 8.11 5.47
C ALA A 34 0.21 7.16 5.72
N LEU A 35 0.48 5.92 6.14
CA LEU A 35 -0.56 4.96 6.54
C LEU A 35 -1.41 5.50 7.69
N TRP A 36 -0.78 5.98 8.76
CA TRP A 36 -1.51 6.50 9.93
C TRP A 36 -2.30 7.76 9.61
N LEU A 37 -1.80 8.62 8.72
CA LEU A 37 -2.55 9.79 8.25
C LEU A 37 -3.79 9.38 7.45
N ALA A 38 -3.67 8.39 6.58
CA ALA A 38 -4.81 7.85 5.84
C ALA A 38 -5.84 7.20 6.78
N ASP A 39 -5.39 6.41 7.76
CA ASP A 39 -6.24 5.80 8.77
C ASP A 39 -7.00 6.84 9.61
N PHE A 40 -6.31 7.90 10.03
CA PHE A 40 -6.92 9.03 10.73
C PHE A 40 -8.00 9.70 9.88
N LEU A 41 -7.70 10.02 8.62
CA LEU A 41 -8.66 10.66 7.71
C LEU A 41 -9.90 9.79 7.49
N ILE A 42 -9.72 8.49 7.25
CA ILE A 42 -10.84 7.55 7.07
C ILE A 42 -11.66 7.47 8.35
N THR A 43 -11.03 7.32 9.51
CA THR A 43 -11.71 7.23 10.81
C THR A 43 -12.53 8.49 11.11
N GLN A 44 -12.02 9.68 10.78
CA GLN A 44 -12.74 10.93 10.98
C GLN A 44 -13.87 11.15 9.96
N THR A 45 -13.67 10.74 8.71
CA THR A 45 -14.64 10.98 7.63
C THR A 45 -15.75 9.93 7.56
N ALA A 46 -15.52 8.71 8.07
CA ALA A 46 -16.48 7.62 8.01
C ALA A 46 -17.82 7.95 8.70
N PRO A 47 -17.88 8.51 9.92
CA PRO A 47 -19.16 8.93 10.54
C PRO A 47 -19.91 9.96 9.70
N MET A 48 -19.19 10.93 9.13
CA MET A 48 -19.79 11.99 8.30
C MET A 48 -20.41 11.40 7.03
N MET A 49 -19.70 10.47 6.39
CA MET A 49 -20.16 9.77 5.18
C MET A 49 -21.37 8.89 5.46
N TYR A 50 -21.39 8.18 6.60
CA TYR A 50 -22.54 7.38 7.01
C TYR A 50 -23.77 8.25 7.32
N ALA A 51 -23.59 9.39 7.99
CA ALA A 51 -24.69 10.29 8.33
C ALA A 51 -25.28 10.98 7.10
N ALA A 52 -24.44 11.39 6.14
CA ALA A 52 -24.89 12.11 4.96
C ALA A 52 -25.46 11.17 3.90
N TRP A 53 -24.73 10.13 3.50
CA TRP A 53 -25.00 9.34 2.29
C TRP A 53 -25.28 7.86 2.59
N GLY A 54 -25.28 7.47 3.87
CA GLY A 54 -25.58 6.12 4.31
C GLY A 54 -24.39 5.15 4.19
N PRO A 55 -24.49 3.96 4.83
CA PRO A 55 -23.40 2.99 4.86
C PRO A 55 -23.10 2.37 3.48
N ALA A 56 -24.11 2.20 2.62
CA ALA A 56 -23.93 1.60 1.31
C ALA A 56 -22.96 2.41 0.42
N PHE A 57 -23.07 3.74 0.45
CA PHE A 57 -22.18 4.61 -0.31
C PHE A 57 -20.72 4.45 0.13
N ALA A 58 -20.48 4.44 1.44
CA ALA A 58 -19.15 4.28 2.02
C ALA A 58 -18.49 2.95 1.63
N PHE A 59 -19.25 1.84 1.64
CA PHE A 59 -18.70 0.56 1.18
C PHE A 59 -18.34 0.58 -0.30
N TRP A 60 -19.15 1.20 -1.15
CA TRP A 60 -18.82 1.35 -2.58
C TRP A 60 -17.60 2.24 -2.81
N SER A 61 -17.43 3.34 -2.07
CA SER A 61 -16.23 4.17 -2.18
C SER A 61 -14.97 3.41 -1.78
N TYR A 62 -15.03 2.59 -0.72
CA TYR A 62 -13.90 1.74 -0.34
C TYR A 62 -13.63 0.64 -1.36
N ALA A 63 -14.67 0.05 -1.96
CA ALA A 63 -14.52 -0.93 -3.03
C ALA A 63 -13.82 -0.34 -4.27
N VAL A 64 -14.20 0.87 -4.68
CA VAL A 64 -13.53 1.60 -5.77
C VAL A 64 -12.06 1.85 -5.43
N MET A 65 -11.75 2.25 -4.20
CA MET A 65 -10.37 2.41 -3.76
C MET A 65 -9.56 1.12 -3.80
N CYS A 66 -10.15 -0.02 -3.43
CA CYS A 66 -9.49 -1.32 -3.58
C CYS A 66 -9.17 -1.64 -5.04
N VAL A 67 -10.06 -1.33 -5.98
CA VAL A 67 -9.83 -1.55 -7.42
C VAL A 67 -8.71 -0.65 -7.95
N VAL A 68 -8.71 0.62 -7.57
CA VAL A 68 -7.64 1.57 -7.94
C VAL A 68 -6.30 1.12 -7.36
N CYS A 69 -6.27 0.69 -6.10
CA CYS A 69 -5.08 0.14 -5.47
C CYS A 69 -4.58 -1.11 -6.21
N LEU A 70 -5.47 -2.03 -6.57
CA LEU A 70 -5.12 -3.23 -7.32
C LEU A 70 -4.52 -2.89 -8.69
N ALA A 71 -5.11 -1.94 -9.41
CA ALA A 71 -4.59 -1.47 -10.71
C ALA A 71 -3.23 -0.79 -10.57
N PHE A 72 -3.02 -0.02 -9.50
CA PHE A 72 -1.73 0.62 -9.22
C PHE A 72 -0.66 -0.44 -8.90
N VAL A 73 -0.95 -1.37 -8.00
CA VAL A 73 -0.01 -2.44 -7.63
C VAL A 73 0.35 -3.28 -8.86
N SER A 74 -0.64 -3.69 -9.67
CA SER A 74 -0.37 -4.52 -10.84
C SER A 74 0.45 -3.83 -11.94
N ALA A 75 0.35 -2.51 -12.08
CA ALA A 75 1.08 -1.75 -13.08
C ALA A 75 2.48 -1.31 -12.61
N PHE A 76 2.63 -0.95 -11.34
CA PHE A 76 3.85 -0.30 -10.83
C PHE A 76 4.74 -1.20 -10.00
N LEU A 77 4.18 -2.22 -9.34
CA LEU A 77 4.92 -3.09 -8.44
C LEU A 77 5.41 -4.36 -9.18
N PRO A 78 6.72 -4.52 -9.41
CA PRO A 78 7.25 -5.75 -9.97
C PRO A 78 7.15 -6.89 -8.94
N GLU A 79 6.95 -8.11 -9.41
CA GLU A 79 6.97 -9.30 -8.55
C GLU A 79 8.37 -9.49 -7.95
N THR A 80 8.44 -9.49 -6.62
CA THR A 80 9.67 -9.65 -5.82
C THR A 80 9.87 -11.09 -5.34
N LYS A 81 8.83 -11.93 -5.40
CA LYS A 81 8.88 -13.31 -4.90
C LYS A 81 9.97 -14.13 -5.59
N GLY A 82 10.82 -14.76 -4.76
CA GLY A 82 11.85 -15.69 -5.21
C GLY A 82 13.10 -15.02 -5.79
N LYS A 83 13.23 -13.70 -5.67
CA LYS A 83 14.40 -12.94 -6.09
C LYS A 83 15.27 -12.56 -4.90
N THR A 84 16.57 -12.40 -5.11
CA THR A 84 17.46 -11.85 -4.07
C THR A 84 17.29 -10.34 -3.95
N LEU A 85 17.68 -9.77 -2.81
CA LEU A 85 17.61 -8.32 -2.60
C LEU A 85 18.45 -7.55 -3.64
N GLU A 86 19.59 -8.10 -4.05
CA GLU A 86 20.47 -7.51 -5.07
C GLU A 86 19.85 -7.56 -6.48
N GLU A 87 19.06 -8.58 -6.79
CA GLU A 87 18.30 -8.65 -8.04
C GLU A 87 17.17 -7.63 -8.03
N ILE A 88 16.48 -7.46 -6.90
CA ILE A 88 15.42 -6.46 -6.73
C ILE A 88 15.98 -5.05 -6.88
N GLU A 89 17.08 -4.74 -6.21
CA GLU A 89 17.74 -3.43 -6.32
C GLU A 89 18.15 -3.12 -7.77
N ARG A 90 18.71 -4.09 -8.50
CA ARG A 90 19.04 -3.92 -9.92
C ARG A 90 17.82 -3.69 -10.81
N MET A 91 16.69 -4.36 -10.55
CA MET A 91 15.45 -4.14 -11.31
C MET A 91 14.93 -2.71 -11.18
N PHE A 92 15.04 -2.11 -9.99
CA PHE A 92 14.61 -0.73 -9.78
C PHE A 92 15.60 0.27 -10.36
N LEU A 93 16.91 0.03 -10.24
CA LEU A 93 17.95 0.90 -10.82
C LEU A 93 17.87 0.93 -12.36
N HIS A 94 17.64 -0.21 -13.03
CA HIS A 94 17.52 -0.25 -14.49
C HIS A 94 16.18 0.28 -15.03
N ARG A 95 15.18 0.48 -14.16
CA ARG A 95 13.89 1.06 -14.56
C ARG A 95 13.93 2.59 -14.58
N GLU A 96 14.92 3.22 -13.95
CA GLU A 96 15.11 4.67 -13.97
C GLU A 96 16.00 5.16 -15.13
N GLU A 97 16.61 4.26 -15.91
CA GLU A 97 17.29 4.54 -17.20
C GLU A 97 16.36 4.31 -18.39
#